data_AF-A0A7I7WS14-F1
#
_entry.id   AF-A0A7I7WS14-F1
#
_cell.length_a   1.000
_cell.length_b   1.000
_cell.length_c   1.000
_cell.angle_alpha   90.00
_cell.angle_beta   90.00
_cell.angle_gamma   90.00
#
_symmetry.space_group_name_H-M   'P 1'
#
loop_
_entity.id
_entity.type
_entity.pdbx_description
1 polymer ?
#
loop_
_entity_poly.entity_id
_entity_poly.type
_entity_poly.pdbx_seq_one_letter_code
_entity_poly.pdbx_strand_id
1 'polypeptide(L)'
;MSAQDVPAALARGAVLVDIRPQAQRDREGDVPAALVVERNVLEWRCDPTSDARLPQATDDVEWVVLCSEGYTSSLAAAALLDLGLHRSTDVIGGYHALRAEGVLA
;
A
#
# COMPACT_ATOMS: atom_id res chain seq x y z
N MET A 1 5.10 2.36 8.50
CA MET A 1 5.81 3.66 8.54
C MET A 1 4.85 4.78 8.90
N SER A 2 5.35 5.95 9.34
CA SER A 2 4.49 7.11 9.57
C SER A 2 4.00 7.72 8.25
N ALA A 3 2.95 8.53 8.28
CA ALA A 3 2.46 9.21 7.08
C ALA A 3 3.52 10.18 6.49
N GLN A 4 4.26 10.90 7.32
CA GLN A 4 5.36 11.78 6.90
C GLN A 4 6.51 11.06 6.18
N ASP A 5 6.70 9.75 6.42
CA ASP A 5 7.76 8.97 5.77
C ASP A 5 7.42 8.56 4.33
N VAL A 6 6.14 8.62 3.95
CA VAL A 6 5.66 8.14 2.65
C VAL A 6 6.31 8.86 1.46
N PRO A 7 6.45 10.20 1.43
CA PRO A 7 7.16 10.88 0.34
C PRO A 7 8.60 10.41 0.17
N ALA A 8 9.33 10.21 1.28
CA ALA A 8 10.69 9.68 1.24
C ALA A 8 10.72 8.21 0.77
N ALA A 9 9.65 7.45 1.01
CA ALA A 9 9.47 6.09 0.50
C ALA A 9 9.27 6.05 -1.01
N LEU A 10 8.38 6.89 -1.52
CA LEU A 10 8.15 7.02 -2.94
C LEU A 10 9.43 7.48 -3.67
N ALA A 11 10.19 8.43 -3.09
CA ALA A 11 11.44 8.92 -3.66
C ALA A 11 12.55 7.84 -3.77
N ARG A 12 12.56 6.84 -2.88
CA ARG A 12 13.49 5.69 -2.96
C ARG A 12 12.97 4.51 -3.79
N GLY A 13 11.80 4.67 -4.43
CA GLY A 13 11.21 3.66 -5.31
C GLY A 13 10.21 2.70 -4.66
N ALA A 14 9.73 3.00 -3.44
CA ALA A 14 8.65 2.21 -2.85
C ALA A 14 7.34 2.36 -3.65
N VAL A 15 6.50 1.33 -3.60
CA VAL A 15 5.21 1.29 -4.28
C VAL A 15 4.10 1.42 -3.24
N LEU A 16 3.40 2.55 -3.26
CA LEU A 16 2.21 2.77 -2.44
C LEU A 16 1.02 2.05 -3.07
N VAL A 17 0.34 1.20 -2.30
CA VAL A 17 -0.78 0.37 -2.75
C VAL A 17 -2.02 0.68 -1.90
N ASP A 18 -3.07 1.20 -2.51
CA ASP A 18 -4.34 1.46 -1.85
C ASP A 18 -5.27 0.25 -1.97
N ILE A 19 -5.52 -0.40 -0.83
CA ILE A 19 -6.35 -1.61 -0.72
C ILE A 19 -7.80 -1.34 -0.35
N ARG A 20 -8.21 -0.06 -0.23
CA ARG A 20 -9.59 0.30 0.09
C ARG A 20 -10.54 -0.14 -1.05
N PRO A 21 -11.77 -0.57 -0.76
CA PRO A 21 -12.78 -0.81 -1.78
C PRO A 21 -13.12 0.49 -2.53
N GLN A 22 -13.52 0.40 -3.80
CA GLN A 22 -13.93 1.57 -4.60
C GLN A 22 -14.90 2.49 -3.87
N ALA A 23 -15.97 1.94 -3.28
CA ALA A 23 -16.97 2.72 -2.57
C ALA A 23 -16.40 3.54 -1.39
N GLN A 24 -15.31 3.09 -0.78
CA GLN A 24 -14.63 3.83 0.28
C GLN A 24 -13.77 4.97 -0.29
N ARG A 25 -13.03 4.72 -1.38
CA ARG A 25 -12.31 5.77 -2.10
C ARG A 25 -13.25 6.86 -2.64
N ASP A 26 -14.44 6.49 -3.12
CA ASP A 26 -15.43 7.47 -3.59
C ASP A 26 -15.87 8.44 -2.49
N ARG A 27 -15.86 8.01 -1.22
CA ARG A 27 -16.25 8.84 -0.07
C ARG A 27 -15.09 9.63 0.51
N GLU A 28 -13.94 8.99 0.65
CA GLU A 28 -12.77 9.56 1.33
C GLU A 28 -11.90 10.39 0.38
N GLY A 29 -11.80 9.95 -0.87
CA GLY A 29 -10.95 10.47 -1.92
C GLY A 29 -9.80 9.53 -2.27
N ASP A 30 -9.28 9.70 -3.49
CA ASP A 30 -8.13 8.97 -3.99
C ASP A 30 -6.81 9.48 -3.38
N VAL A 31 -5.78 8.66 -3.47
CA VAL A 31 -4.40 9.01 -3.11
C VAL A 31 -3.56 9.11 -4.37
N PRO A 32 -3.07 10.30 -4.73
CA PRO A 32 -2.13 10.45 -5.84
C PRO A 32 -0.93 9.51 -5.68
N ALA A 33 -0.45 8.94 -6.80
CA ALA A 33 0.65 7.96 -6.86
C ALA A 33 0.39 6.57 -6.25
N ALA A 34 -0.76 6.31 -5.61
CA ALA A 34 -1.09 4.97 -5.14
C ALA A 34 -1.61 4.07 -6.28
N LEU A 35 -1.10 2.84 -6.34
CA LEU A 35 -1.70 1.79 -7.16
C LEU A 35 -2.93 1.24 -6.44
N VAL A 36 -4.07 1.24 -7.11
CA VAL A 36 -5.29 0.64 -6.58
C VAL A 36 -5.25 -0.87 -6.77
N VAL A 37 -5.23 -1.61 -5.66
CA VAL A 37 -5.26 -3.08 -5.62
C VAL A 37 -6.12 -3.48 -4.44
N GLU A 38 -7.38 -3.85 -4.66
CA GLU A 38 -8.25 -4.20 -3.54
C GLU A 38 -7.70 -5.38 -2.73
N ARG A 39 -8.00 -5.40 -1.43
CA ARG A 39 -7.42 -6.36 -0.47
C ARG A 39 -7.55 -7.81 -0.93
N ASN A 40 -8.66 -8.18 -1.56
CA ASN A 40 -8.97 -9.55 -1.96
C ASN A 40 -7.96 -10.16 -2.94
N VAL A 41 -7.20 -9.35 -3.68
CA VAL A 41 -6.27 -9.81 -4.72
C VAL A 41 -4.80 -9.50 -4.40
N LEU A 42 -4.52 -8.86 -3.27
CA LEU A 42 -3.23 -8.23 -3.00
C LEU A 42 -2.06 -9.21 -3.11
N GLU A 43 -2.16 -10.37 -2.47
CA GLU A 43 -1.07 -11.35 -2.34
C GLU A 43 -0.50 -11.74 -3.71
N TRP A 44 -1.34 -12.27 -4.61
CA TRP A 44 -0.90 -12.74 -5.92
C TRP A 44 -0.64 -11.61 -6.92
N ARG A 45 -1.07 -10.39 -6.61
CA ARG A 45 -0.74 -9.20 -7.42
C ARG A 45 0.65 -8.66 -7.03
N CYS A 46 1.06 -8.81 -5.78
CA CYS A 46 2.38 -8.37 -5.29
C CYS A 46 3.48 -9.45 -5.40
N ASP A 47 3.13 -10.72 -5.51
CA ASP A 47 4.07 -11.84 -5.65
C ASP A 47 4.76 -11.85 -7.04
N PRO A 48 6.09 -11.73 -7.14
CA PRO A 48 6.81 -11.75 -8.42
C PRO A 48 6.76 -13.10 -9.14
N THR A 49 6.43 -14.19 -8.43
CA THR A 49 6.31 -15.54 -8.99
C THR A 49 4.93 -15.81 -9.59
N SER A 50 3.95 -14.95 -9.33
CA SER A 50 2.58 -15.07 -9.83
C SER A 50 2.49 -14.70 -11.32
N ASP A 51 1.76 -15.53 -12.09
CA ASP A 51 1.41 -15.24 -13.49
C ASP A 51 0.52 -13.99 -13.61
N ALA A 52 -0.26 -13.71 -12.56
CA ALA A 52 -1.18 -12.59 -12.50
C ALA A 52 -0.59 -11.37 -11.79
N ARG A 53 0.73 -11.29 -11.60
CA ARG A 53 1.37 -10.20 -10.86
C ARG A 53 1.19 -8.82 -11.50
N LEU A 54 1.41 -7.78 -10.70
CA LEU A 54 1.58 -6.42 -11.19
C LEU A 54 2.92 -6.28 -11.92
N PRO A 55 3.04 -5.38 -12.91
CA PRO A 55 4.33 -5.09 -13.54
C PRO A 55 5.42 -4.66 -12.57
N GLN A 56 5.03 -4.01 -11.46
CA GLN A 56 5.92 -3.56 -10.39
C GLN A 56 6.41 -4.69 -9.49
N ALA A 57 5.76 -5.87 -9.51
CA ALA A 57 6.16 -7.00 -8.70
C ALA A 57 7.41 -7.68 -9.29
N THR A 58 8.56 -7.09 -8.98
CA THR A 58 9.90 -7.64 -9.23
C THR A 58 10.54 -8.07 -7.90
N ASP A 59 11.81 -8.49 -7.95
CA ASP A 59 12.57 -8.75 -6.74
C ASP A 59 12.78 -7.46 -5.91
N ASP A 60 12.76 -7.60 -4.59
CA ASP A 60 13.07 -6.55 -3.59
C ASP A 60 12.22 -5.26 -3.64
N VAL A 61 10.94 -5.37 -3.95
CA VAL A 61 10.01 -4.22 -3.95
C VAL A 61 9.60 -3.85 -2.52
N GLU A 62 9.67 -2.55 -2.22
CA GLU A 62 9.11 -2.01 -0.98
C GLU A 62 7.62 -1.70 -1.16
N TRP A 63 6.77 -2.62 -0.69
CA TRP A 63 5.32 -2.45 -0.73
C TRP A 63 4.83 -1.66 0.48
N VAL A 64 4.24 -0.50 0.24
CA VAL A 64 3.62 0.33 1.29
C VAL A 64 2.11 0.22 1.14
N VAL A 65 1.48 -0.56 2.02
CA VAL A 65 0.06 -0.88 1.94
C VAL A 65 -0.76 0.17 2.69
N LEU A 66 -1.80 0.68 2.04
CA LEU A 66 -2.66 1.73 2.56
C LEU A 66 -4.10 1.23 2.66
N CYS A 67 -4.69 1.31 3.86
CA CYS A 67 -6.13 1.28 4.03
C CYS A 67 -6.61 2.60 4.64
N SER A 68 -7.87 2.67 5.08
CA SER A 68 -8.44 3.91 5.62
C SER A 68 -7.79 4.33 6.95
N GLU A 69 -7.63 3.42 7.92
CA GLU A 69 -7.17 3.73 9.29
C GLU A 69 -5.90 2.98 9.75
N GLY A 70 -5.32 2.12 8.91
CA GLY A 70 -4.14 1.31 9.25
C GLY A 70 -4.43 -0.12 9.74
N TYR A 71 -5.67 -0.44 10.12
CA TYR A 71 -6.02 -1.77 10.66
C TYR A 71 -5.89 -2.88 9.62
N THR A 72 -6.57 -2.75 8.48
CA THR A 72 -6.52 -3.78 7.42
C THR A 72 -5.15 -3.84 6.74
N SER A 73 -4.49 -2.69 6.57
CA SER A 73 -3.21 -2.62 5.87
C SER A 73 -2.07 -3.25 6.65
N SER A 74 -2.06 -3.16 7.98
CA SER A 74 -1.05 -3.85 8.79
C SER A 74 -1.14 -5.37 8.66
N LEU A 75 -2.35 -5.94 8.69
CA LEU A 75 -2.57 -7.37 8.43
C LEU A 75 -2.21 -7.77 6.99
N ALA A 76 -2.49 -6.90 6.03
CA ALA A 76 -2.11 -7.11 4.64
C ALA A 76 -0.58 -7.12 4.45
N ALA A 77 0.14 -6.17 5.07
CA ALA A 77 1.60 -6.13 5.05
C ALA A 77 2.20 -7.39 5.70
N ALA A 78 1.64 -7.87 6.82
CA ALA A 78 2.05 -9.13 7.43
C ALA A 78 1.89 -10.33 6.47
N ALA A 79 0.77 -10.43 5.76
CA ALA A 79 0.56 -11.48 4.77
C ALA A 79 1.59 -11.42 3.61
N LEU A 80 1.97 -10.22 3.17
CA LEU A 80 3.03 -10.07 2.16
C LEU A 80 4.41 -10.48 2.70
N LEU A 81 4.71 -10.16 3.97
CA LEU A 81 5.93 -10.63 4.64
C LEU A 81 5.98 -12.16 4.73
N ASP A 82 4.86 -12.81 5.03
CA ASP A 82 4.74 -14.28 5.08
C ASP A 82 5.01 -14.94 3.71
N LEU A 83 4.74 -14.23 2.61
CA LEU A 83 5.07 -14.66 1.24
C LEU A 83 6.53 -14.37 0.84
N GLY A 84 7.34 -13.83 1.75
CA GLY A 84 8.74 -13.50 1.48
C GLY A 84 8.97 -12.12 0.86
N LEU A 85 7.94 -11.27 0.77
CA LEU A 85 8.08 -9.88 0.32
C LEU A 85 8.58 -9.00 1.48
N HIS A 86 9.84 -9.19 1.85
CA HIS A 86 10.43 -8.72 3.11
C HIS A 86 10.42 -7.21 3.35
N ARG A 87 10.21 -6.39 2.30
CA ARG A 87 10.12 -4.93 2.40
C ARG A 87 8.68 -4.41 2.42
N SER A 88 7.75 -5.24 2.88
CA SER A 88 6.34 -4.86 3.01
C SER A 88 6.06 -4.18 4.35
N THR A 89 5.34 -3.07 4.33
CA THR A 89 4.89 -2.32 5.51
C THR A 89 3.57 -1.63 5.19
N ASP A 90 2.90 -1.07 6.19
CA ASP A 90 1.73 -0.22 6.02
C ASP A 90 1.97 1.23 6.45
N VAL A 91 0.99 2.11 6.21
CA VAL A 91 0.96 3.48 6.74
C VAL A 91 0.18 3.51 8.05
N ILE A 92 0.84 3.90 9.14
CA ILE A 92 0.21 4.06 10.46
C ILE A 92 -0.90 5.12 10.35
N GLY A 93 -2.11 4.78 10.78
CA GLY A 93 -3.28 5.67 10.69
C GLY A 93 -3.87 5.80 9.28
N GLY A 94 -3.33 5.07 8.30
CA GLY A 94 -3.88 4.93 6.95
C GLY A 94 -4.08 6.26 6.20
N TYR A 95 -5.10 6.27 5.35
CA TYR A 95 -5.52 7.43 4.57
C TYR A 95 -5.77 8.65 5.45
N HIS A 96 -6.39 8.46 6.62
CA HIS A 96 -6.71 9.54 7.52
C HIS A 96 -5.47 10.26 8.05
N ALA A 97 -4.38 9.53 8.34
CA ALA A 97 -3.11 10.14 8.71
C ALA A 97 -2.49 10.92 7.55
N LEU A 98 -2.47 10.37 6.33
CA LEU A 98 -1.95 11.08 5.15
C LEU A 98 -2.71 12.38 4.88
N ARG A 99 -4.04 12.37 5.02
CA ARG A 99 -4.88 13.58 4.93
C ARG A 99 -4.54 14.58 6.02
N ALA A 100 -4.54 14.14 7.28
CA ALA A 100 -4.36 15.03 8.44
C ALA A 100 -2.99 15.71 8.44
N GLU A 101 -1.96 15.02 7.96
CA GLU A 101 -0.58 15.53 7.92
C GLU A 101 -0.25 16.27 6.61
N GLY A 102 -1.22 16.43 5.70
CA GLY A 102 -1.04 17.19 4.46
C GLY A 102 -0.14 16.49 3.43
N VAL A 103 0.03 15.18 3.52
CA VAL A 103 0.88 14.39 2.60
C VAL A 103 0.19 14.18 1.24
N LEU A 104 -1.13 14.28 1.18
CA LEU A 104 -1.92 14.11 -0.05
C LEU A 104 -2.01 15.37 -0.94
N ALA A 105 -1.32 16.45 -0.60
CA ALA A 105 -1.43 17.77 -1.25
C ALA A 105 -0.42 17.95 -2.39
#